data_AF-A0A4R9VHI1-F1
#
_entry.id   AF-A0A4R9VHI1-F1
#
_cell.length_a   1.000
_cell.length_b   1.000
_cell.length_c   1.000
_cell.angle_alpha   90.00
_cell.angle_beta   90.00
_cell.angle_gamma   90.00
#
_symmetry.space_group_name_H-M   'P 1'
#
loop_
_entity.id
_entity.type
_entity.pdbx_description
1 polymer ?
#
loop_
_entity_poly.entity_id
_entity_poly.type
_entity_poly.pdbx_seq_one_letter_code
_entity_poly.pdbx_strand_id
1 'polypeptide(L)'
;PNLQSLGLGNIATLPNVKKVSKPDAFYTKMSEASVGKDTMTGHWEIMGLNIMQPFKVYPDGFPQELISEIETMTGRKVVANRPASGTQIIDEWGEHQMKTGDLIVYTSADPVL
;
A
#
# COMPACT_ATOMS: atom_id res chain seq x y z
N PRO A 1 -24.33 -6.77 12.30
CA PRO A 1 -25.47 -6.11 13.00
C PRO A 1 -25.10 -4.73 13.58
N ASN A 2 -23.95 -4.61 14.26
CA ASN A 2 -23.56 -3.37 14.95
C ASN A 2 -23.40 -2.16 14.00
N LEU A 3 -22.62 -2.28 12.91
CA LEU A 3 -22.51 -1.19 11.93
C LEU A 3 -23.84 -0.83 11.27
N GLN A 4 -24.79 -1.76 11.18
CA GLN A 4 -26.14 -1.49 10.70
C GLN A 4 -26.92 -0.58 11.68
N SER A 5 -26.83 -0.85 12.99
CA SER A 5 -27.48 0.00 14.00
C SER A 5 -26.87 1.39 14.04
N LEU A 6 -25.56 1.51 13.78
CA LEU A 6 -24.89 2.81 13.61
C LEU A 6 -25.25 3.55 12.31
N GLY A 7 -25.92 2.90 11.35
CA GLY A 7 -26.38 3.56 10.11
C GLY A 7 -25.58 3.26 8.83
N LEU A 8 -24.72 2.23 8.79
CA LEU A 8 -23.98 1.86 7.57
C LEU A 8 -24.90 1.63 6.35
N GLY A 9 -26.03 0.96 6.55
CA GLY A 9 -27.02 0.73 5.48
C GLY A 9 -27.74 2.00 5.03
N ASN A 10 -27.65 3.09 5.81
CA ASN A 10 -28.22 4.39 5.46
C ASN A 10 -27.30 5.21 4.55
N ILE A 11 -26.00 4.91 4.50
CA ILE A 11 -25.02 5.58 3.63
C ILE A 11 -25.24 5.18 2.16
N ALA A 12 -25.45 3.89 1.89
CA ALA A 12 -25.70 3.36 0.55
C ALA A 12 -26.52 2.05 0.61
N THR A 13 -27.19 1.70 -0.49
CA THR A 13 -27.86 0.39 -0.61
C THR A 13 -26.82 -0.72 -0.70
N LEU A 14 -26.78 -1.61 0.29
CA LEU A 14 -25.82 -2.72 0.37
C LEU A 14 -26.54 -4.06 0.40
N PRO A 15 -25.98 -5.14 -0.19
CA PRO A 15 -26.67 -6.43 -0.31
C PRO A 15 -27.15 -7.03 1.03
N ASN A 16 -26.36 -6.85 2.10
CA ASN A 16 -26.58 -7.54 3.38
C ASN A 16 -26.72 -6.58 4.58
N VAL A 17 -26.84 -5.26 4.33
CA VAL A 17 -26.93 -4.25 5.40
C VAL A 17 -28.14 -3.38 5.11
N LYS A 18 -29.19 -3.56 5.92
CA LYS A 18 -30.46 -2.85 5.74
C LYS A 18 -30.38 -1.43 6.33
N LYS A 19 -31.16 -0.51 5.77
CA LYS A 19 -31.40 0.80 6.40
C LYS A 19 -32.10 0.63 7.74
N VAL A 20 -31.77 1.49 8.70
CA VAL A 20 -32.47 1.60 9.99
C VAL A 20 -33.17 2.96 10.08
N SER A 21 -34.36 3.00 10.68
CA SER A 21 -35.17 4.21 10.80
C SER A 21 -34.68 5.17 11.89
N LYS A 22 -34.00 4.64 12.92
CA LYS A 22 -33.38 5.40 14.02
C LYS A 22 -31.96 4.86 14.23
N PRO A 23 -30.95 5.39 13.51
CA PRO A 23 -29.56 5.00 13.72
C PRO A 23 -29.02 5.58 15.04
N ASP A 24 -28.11 4.85 15.68
CA ASP A 24 -27.50 5.25 16.95
C ASP A 24 -26.41 6.34 16.76
N ALA A 25 -26.05 6.67 15.52
CA ALA A 25 -25.00 7.63 15.18
C ALA A 25 -25.32 8.42 13.89
N PHE A 26 -24.58 9.50 13.67
CA PHE A 26 -24.57 10.22 12.40
C PHE A 26 -23.82 9.42 11.33
N TYR A 27 -24.22 9.57 10.08
CA TYR A 27 -23.65 8.83 8.97
C TYR A 27 -23.52 9.71 7.73
N THR A 28 -22.46 9.47 6.95
CA THR A 28 -22.22 10.07 5.63
C THR A 28 -21.14 9.25 4.91
N LYS A 29 -20.72 9.70 3.72
CA LYS A 29 -19.52 9.24 3.04
C LYS A 29 -18.58 10.42 2.78
N MET A 30 -17.30 10.13 2.67
CA MET A 30 -16.28 11.11 2.29
C MET A 30 -15.81 10.81 0.86
N SER A 31 -15.36 11.84 0.15
CA SER A 31 -14.68 11.71 -1.13
C SER A 31 -13.26 12.19 -0.93
N GLU A 32 -12.28 11.36 -1.28
CA GLU A 32 -10.87 11.73 -1.25
C GLU A 32 -10.63 12.90 -2.23
N ALA A 33 -9.95 13.93 -1.77
CA ALA A 33 -9.60 15.13 -2.54
C ALA A 33 -8.15 15.08 -3.08
N SER A 34 -7.28 14.36 -2.40
CA SER A 34 -5.90 14.08 -2.81
C SER A 34 -5.86 13.20 -4.06
N VAL A 35 -4.73 13.22 -4.77
CA VAL A 35 -4.56 12.46 -6.03
C VAL A 35 -4.04 11.03 -5.82
N GLY A 36 -3.56 10.72 -4.62
CA GLY A 36 -3.11 9.38 -4.22
C GLY A 36 -4.26 8.55 -3.61
N LYS A 37 -4.09 7.23 -3.62
CA LYS A 37 -5.00 6.27 -2.97
C LYS A 37 -4.27 5.31 -2.01
N ASP A 38 -3.01 5.62 -1.72
CA ASP A 38 -2.17 4.85 -0.81
C ASP A 38 -2.52 5.18 0.64
N THR A 39 -2.12 4.30 1.55
CA THR A 39 -2.43 4.41 2.98
C THR A 39 -1.95 5.74 3.58
N MET A 40 -0.79 6.26 3.17
CA MET A 40 -0.26 7.51 3.75
C MET A 40 -1.08 8.70 3.30
N THR A 41 -1.38 8.80 1.99
CA THR A 41 -2.22 9.87 1.43
C THR A 41 -3.56 9.96 2.16
N GLY A 42 -4.27 8.85 2.32
CA GLY A 42 -5.57 8.84 2.99
C GLY A 42 -5.49 9.28 4.45
N HIS A 43 -4.48 8.83 5.21
CA HIS A 43 -4.32 9.26 6.61
C HIS A 43 -3.91 10.72 6.74
N TRP A 44 -3.08 11.22 5.84
CA TRP A 44 -2.68 12.62 5.79
C TRP A 44 -3.88 13.53 5.47
N GLU A 45 -4.77 13.10 4.57
CA GLU A 45 -6.00 13.83 4.27
C GLU A 45 -6.99 13.84 5.43
N ILE A 46 -7.14 12.73 6.16
CA ILE A 46 -7.93 12.70 7.40
C ILE A 46 -7.40 13.71 8.42
N MET A 47 -6.09 13.97 8.42
CA MET A 47 -5.43 14.96 9.29
C MET A 47 -5.36 16.38 8.69
N GLY A 48 -5.98 16.62 7.52
CA GLY A 48 -6.15 17.95 6.93
C GLY A 48 -5.10 18.36 5.88
N LEU A 49 -4.27 17.43 5.39
CA LEU A 49 -3.35 17.70 4.29
C LEU A 49 -4.00 17.40 2.93
N ASN A 50 -3.63 18.14 1.88
CA ASN A 50 -4.06 17.85 0.51
C ASN A 50 -2.85 17.40 -0.32
N ILE A 51 -2.82 16.12 -0.69
CA ILE A 51 -1.66 15.50 -1.33
C ILE A 51 -1.84 15.51 -2.85
N MET A 52 -1.08 16.37 -3.50
CA MET A 52 -1.14 16.58 -4.96
C MET A 52 -0.08 15.78 -5.73
N GLN A 53 0.82 15.09 -5.02
CA GLN A 53 1.83 14.22 -5.60
C GLN A 53 1.67 12.81 -5.02
N PRO A 54 1.26 11.82 -5.83
CA PRO A 54 1.02 10.48 -5.32
C PRO A 54 2.35 9.77 -5.03
N PHE A 55 2.33 8.89 -4.04
CA PHE A 55 3.43 7.96 -3.85
C PHE A 55 3.47 6.93 -4.98
N LYS A 56 4.68 6.55 -5.38
CA LYS A 56 4.89 5.58 -6.48
C LYS A 56 4.76 4.16 -5.95
N VAL A 57 3.99 3.35 -6.65
CA VAL A 57 3.99 1.88 -6.53
C VAL A 57 4.79 1.29 -7.69
N TYR A 58 5.35 0.10 -7.48
CA TYR A 58 6.32 -0.52 -8.39
C TYR A 58 5.89 -1.95 -8.76
N PRO A 59 4.77 -2.14 -9.49
CA PRO A 59 4.22 -3.46 -9.81
C PRO A 59 5.18 -4.32 -10.65
N ASP A 60 6.05 -3.68 -11.44
CA ASP A 60 7.06 -4.33 -12.27
C ASP A 60 8.48 -4.20 -11.68
N GLY A 61 8.58 -3.84 -10.39
CA GLY A 61 9.85 -3.56 -9.72
C GLY A 61 10.32 -2.11 -9.89
N PHE A 62 11.44 -1.80 -9.26
CA PHE A 62 12.06 -0.48 -9.29
C PHE A 62 12.75 -0.21 -10.63
N PRO A 63 12.76 1.05 -11.11
CA PRO A 63 13.46 1.43 -12.32
C PRO A 63 14.95 1.07 -12.26
N GLN A 64 15.52 0.67 -13.41
CA GLN A 64 16.92 0.29 -13.52
C GLN A 64 17.88 1.39 -13.04
N GLU A 65 17.51 2.66 -13.18
CA GLU A 65 18.29 3.80 -12.68
C GLU A 65 18.47 3.75 -11.15
N LEU A 66 17.38 3.55 -10.41
CA LEU A 66 17.41 3.41 -8.95
C LEU A 66 18.22 2.17 -8.52
N ILE A 67 18.02 1.05 -9.21
CA ILE A 67 18.78 -0.17 -8.92
C ILE A 67 20.28 0.05 -9.14
N SER A 68 20.66 0.68 -10.26
CA SER A 68 22.06 0.93 -10.59
C SER A 68 22.73 1.89 -9.60
N GLU A 69 21.99 2.87 -9.09
CA GLU A 69 22.46 3.78 -8.04
C GLU A 69 22.71 3.03 -6.72
N ILE A 70 21.77 2.17 -6.29
CA ILE A 70 21.95 1.31 -5.10
C ILE A 70 23.18 0.42 -5.26
N GLU A 71 23.35 -0.24 -6.41
CA GLU A 71 24.52 -1.10 -6.65
C GLU A 71 25.83 -0.30 -6.57
N THR A 72 25.84 0.90 -7.14
CA THR A 72 27.01 1.78 -7.16
C THR A 72 27.37 2.24 -5.74
N MET A 73 26.39 2.64 -4.95
CA MET A 73 26.62 3.13 -3.58
C MET A 73 27.03 2.03 -2.61
N THR A 74 26.54 0.81 -2.80
CA THR A 74 26.76 -0.29 -1.85
C THR A 74 27.90 -1.22 -2.27
N GLY A 75 28.30 -1.19 -3.55
CA GLY A 75 29.25 -2.13 -4.12
C GLY A 75 28.73 -3.58 -4.21
N ARG A 76 27.40 -3.78 -4.08
CA ARG A 76 26.75 -5.09 -4.12
C ARG A 76 25.74 -5.13 -5.26
N LYS A 77 25.59 -6.27 -5.93
CA LYS A 77 24.56 -6.42 -6.96
C LYS A 77 23.18 -6.51 -6.33
N VAL A 78 22.16 -6.12 -7.06
CA VAL A 78 20.76 -6.25 -6.64
C VAL A 78 20.11 -7.40 -7.41
N VAL A 79 19.33 -8.21 -6.70
CA VAL A 79 18.56 -9.32 -7.27
C VAL A 79 17.06 -9.22 -6.94
N ALA A 80 16.27 -10.06 -7.60
CA ALA A 80 14.81 -10.13 -7.56
C ALA A 80 14.06 -8.93 -8.17
N ASN A 81 14.16 -7.74 -7.56
CA ASN A 81 13.52 -6.48 -7.98
C ASN A 81 12.08 -6.64 -8.50
N ARG A 82 11.17 -7.16 -7.67
CA ARG A 82 9.76 -7.38 -8.03
C ARG A 82 8.85 -7.39 -6.79
N PRO A 83 7.52 -7.27 -6.94
CA PRO A 83 6.60 -7.50 -5.84
C PRO A 83 6.68 -8.95 -5.32
N ALA A 84 6.75 -9.11 -4.00
CA ALA A 84 6.73 -10.41 -3.34
C ALA A 84 6.37 -10.27 -1.85
N SER A 85 5.90 -11.38 -1.25
CA SER A 85 5.93 -11.52 0.21
C SER A 85 7.37 -11.64 0.69
N GLY A 86 7.69 -11.07 1.85
CA GLY A 86 9.01 -11.20 2.48
C GLY A 86 9.40 -12.65 2.75
N THR A 87 8.46 -13.51 3.12
CA THR A 87 8.72 -14.95 3.30
C THR A 87 9.11 -15.61 1.98
N GLN A 88 8.31 -15.37 0.94
CA GLN A 88 8.54 -15.93 -0.39
C GLN A 88 9.90 -15.51 -0.96
N ILE A 89 10.26 -14.23 -0.87
CA ILE A 89 11.48 -13.73 -1.51
C ILE A 89 12.74 -14.23 -0.80
N ILE A 90 12.67 -14.44 0.52
CA ILE A 90 13.76 -15.04 1.29
C ILE A 90 13.91 -16.53 0.95
N ASP A 91 12.80 -17.27 0.81
CA ASP A 91 12.85 -18.67 0.39
C ASP A 91 13.48 -18.84 -1.01
N GLU A 92 13.20 -17.91 -1.93
CA GLU A 92 13.73 -17.96 -3.30
C GLU A 92 15.18 -17.48 -3.43
N TRP A 93 15.56 -16.39 -2.75
CA TRP A 93 16.84 -15.70 -2.97
C TRP A 93 17.79 -15.70 -1.77
N GLY A 94 17.36 -16.20 -0.61
CA GLY A 94 18.15 -16.18 0.62
C GLY A 94 19.46 -16.95 0.47
N GLU A 95 19.45 -18.14 -0.13
CA GLU A 95 20.67 -18.92 -0.34
C GLU A 95 21.65 -18.22 -1.29
N HIS A 96 21.14 -17.59 -2.36
CA HIS A 96 21.96 -16.78 -3.27
C HIS A 96 22.62 -15.62 -2.53
N GLN A 97 21.82 -14.85 -1.78
CA GLN A 97 22.31 -13.70 -1.02
C GLN A 97 23.39 -14.09 -0.01
N MET A 98 23.23 -15.21 0.68
CA MET A 98 24.24 -15.69 1.63
C MET A 98 25.57 -16.07 0.96
N LYS A 99 25.51 -16.59 -0.28
CA LYS A 99 26.70 -17.01 -1.04
C LYS A 99 27.43 -15.84 -1.71
N THR A 100 26.69 -14.90 -2.29
CA THR A 100 27.28 -13.82 -3.11
C THR A 100 27.40 -12.49 -2.36
N GLY A 101 26.54 -12.26 -1.36
CA GLY A 101 26.39 -10.98 -0.70
C GLY A 101 25.53 -9.97 -1.46
N ASP A 102 24.86 -10.38 -2.55
CA ASP A 102 23.98 -9.49 -3.33
C ASP A 102 22.74 -9.07 -2.54
N LEU A 103 22.24 -7.85 -2.74
CA LEU A 103 21.08 -7.33 -2.04
C LEU A 103 19.78 -7.85 -2.68
N ILE A 104 18.93 -8.48 -1.87
CA ILE A 104 17.55 -8.82 -2.27
C ILE A 104 16.72 -7.54 -2.11
N VAL A 105 16.30 -6.95 -3.23
CA VAL A 105 15.40 -5.79 -3.25
C VAL A 105 14.05 -6.25 -3.77
N TYR A 106 12.98 -5.93 -3.04
CA TYR A 106 11.61 -6.31 -3.39
C TYR A 106 10.63 -5.24 -2.90
N THR A 107 9.37 -5.34 -3.32
CA THR A 107 8.32 -4.38 -2.94
C THR A 107 7.00 -5.11 -2.69
N SER A 108 5.95 -4.35 -2.38
CA SER A 108 4.60 -4.86 -2.17
C SER A 108 3.58 -4.10 -3.04
N ALA A 109 2.29 -4.20 -2.72
CA ALA A 109 1.26 -3.36 -3.34
C ALA A 109 1.29 -1.90 -2.84
N ASP A 110 1.91 -1.67 -1.67
CA ASP A 110 2.10 -0.35 -1.07
C ASP A 110 3.44 0.27 -1.51
N PRO A 111 3.60 1.61 -1.40
CA PRO A 111 4.82 2.32 -1.80
C PRO A 111 5.98 2.08 -0.82
N VAL A 112 6.59 0.90 -0.88
CA VAL A 112 7.69 0.46 0.00
C VAL A 112 8.87 -0.09 -0.80
N LEU A 113 10.08 0.09 -0.28
CA LEU A 113 11.34 -0.53 -0.73
C LEU A 113 12.01 -1.18 0.48
#